data_AF-A0A928T786-F1
#
_entry.id   AF-A0A928T786-F1
#
_cell.length_a   1.000
_cell.length_b   1.000
_cell.length_c   1.000
_cell.angle_alpha   90.00
_cell.angle_beta   90.00
_cell.angle_gamma   90.00
#
_symmetry.space_group_name_H-M   'P 1'
#
loop_
_entity.id
_entity.type
_entity.pdbx_description
1 polymer ?
#
loop_
_entity_poly.entity_id
_entity_poly.type
_entity_poly.pdbx_seq_one_letter_code
_entity_poly.pdbx_strand_id
1 'polypeptide(L)'
;MKKQLEGLSVDELEKQWEGWLCRYWTARSSGVPPLDAHEAKWMFEWAIYPHKYTPDAVRLALPLAAVAEFSHSIFTHELNESKILEWYPTEAAQLLLAFLEQSPKWFHVDGDSKELWAKLVKANVSSTLLEEIRGHLIRLGGNMDGFPQKGG
;
A
#
# COMPACT_ATOMS: atom_id res chain seq x y z
N MET A 1 -8.55 14.28 7.95
CA MET A 1 -8.45 13.93 6.52
C MET A 1 -8.55 12.43 6.27
N LYS A 2 -7.80 11.54 6.94
CA LYS A 2 -7.90 10.07 6.75
C LYS A 2 -9.33 9.52 6.92
N LYS A 3 -9.95 9.83 8.07
CA LYS A 3 -11.37 9.52 8.35
C LYS A 3 -12.38 10.14 7.37
N GLN A 4 -11.99 11.17 6.62
CA GLN A 4 -12.89 11.83 5.66
C GLN A 4 -12.90 11.14 4.30
N LEU A 5 -11.86 10.36 3.96
CA LEU A 5 -11.83 9.59 2.70
C LEU A 5 -12.36 8.17 2.92
N GLU A 6 -12.10 7.56 4.08
CA GLU A 6 -12.61 6.23 4.46
C GLU A 6 -14.15 6.15 4.50
N GLY A 7 -14.82 7.27 4.79
CA GLY A 7 -16.28 7.33 4.86
C GLY A 7 -16.98 7.68 3.55
N LEU A 8 -16.23 7.93 2.46
CA LEU A 8 -16.81 8.28 1.16
C LEU A 8 -17.25 7.02 0.42
N SER A 9 -18.37 7.12 -0.27
CA SER A 9 -18.69 6.18 -1.34
C SER A 9 -17.64 6.23 -2.45
N VAL A 10 -17.56 5.18 -3.26
CA VAL A 10 -16.66 5.12 -4.43
C VAL A 10 -16.88 6.33 -5.33
N ASP A 11 -18.14 6.67 -5.65
CA ASP A 11 -18.48 7.80 -6.50
C ASP A 11 -18.02 9.15 -5.91
N GLU A 12 -18.16 9.33 -4.60
CA GLU A 12 -17.68 10.54 -3.93
C GLU A 12 -16.16 10.64 -3.95
N LEU A 13 -15.46 9.53 -3.71
CA LEU A 13 -14.00 9.49 -3.76
C LEU A 13 -13.48 9.79 -5.18
N GLU A 14 -14.10 9.20 -6.20
CA GLU A 14 -13.78 9.49 -7.60
C GLU A 14 -14.00 10.96 -7.94
N LYS A 15 -15.12 11.55 -7.47
CA LYS A 15 -15.38 12.98 -7.63
C LYS A 15 -14.37 13.85 -6.91
N GLN A 16 -13.90 13.47 -5.72
CA GLN A 16 -12.82 14.19 -5.03
C GLN A 16 -11.50 14.06 -5.79
N TRP A 17 -11.21 12.87 -6.37
CA TRP A 17 -10.02 12.60 -7.18
C TRP A 17 -9.94 13.49 -8.41
N GLU A 18 -10.98 13.46 -9.26
CA GLU A 18 -11.14 14.32 -10.44
C GLU A 18 -11.17 15.81 -10.03
N GLY A 19 -11.77 16.08 -8.87
CA GLY A 19 -11.95 17.39 -8.28
C GLY A 19 -10.63 18.04 -7.86
N TRP A 20 -10.13 17.76 -6.67
CA TRP A 20 -8.96 18.45 -6.09
C TRP A 20 -7.88 17.50 -5.59
N LEU A 21 -8.21 16.25 -5.27
CA LEU A 21 -7.33 15.32 -4.57
C LEU A 21 -6.12 14.94 -5.43
N CYS A 22 -6.30 14.67 -6.73
CA CYS A 22 -5.17 14.40 -7.64
C CYS A 22 -4.22 15.60 -7.75
N ARG A 23 -4.75 16.82 -7.86
CA ARG A 23 -3.93 18.05 -7.92
C ARG A 23 -3.19 18.28 -6.61
N TYR A 24 -3.85 18.06 -5.48
CA TYR A 24 -3.24 18.14 -4.17
C TYR A 24 -2.10 17.12 -4.06
N TRP A 25 -2.32 15.83 -4.36
CA TRP A 25 -1.28 14.81 -4.30
C TRP A 25 -0.09 15.14 -5.20
N THR A 26 -0.35 15.58 -6.43
CA THR A 26 0.68 16.00 -7.36
C THR A 26 1.52 17.15 -6.79
N ALA A 27 0.87 18.20 -6.28
CA ALA A 27 1.56 19.37 -5.71
C ALA A 27 2.33 19.03 -4.42
N ARG A 28 1.80 18.14 -3.58
CA ARG A 28 2.51 17.70 -2.36
C ARG A 28 3.71 16.83 -2.72
N SER A 29 3.56 15.91 -3.68
CA SER A 29 4.63 15.03 -4.14
C SER A 29 5.79 15.77 -4.80
N SER A 30 5.56 16.97 -5.37
CA SER A 30 6.61 17.85 -5.88
C SER A 30 7.31 18.70 -4.82
N GLY A 31 6.96 18.55 -3.53
CA GLY A 31 7.68 19.15 -2.41
C GLY A 31 7.31 20.60 -2.08
N VAL A 32 6.17 21.12 -2.55
CA VAL A 32 5.73 22.49 -2.25
C VAL A 32 4.33 22.53 -1.62
N PRO A 33 4.20 22.84 -0.30
CA PRO A 33 5.26 22.83 0.72
C PRO A 33 5.91 21.44 0.90
N PRO A 34 6.99 21.28 1.67
CA PRO A 34 7.50 19.95 2.02
C PRO A 34 6.42 19.10 2.72
N LEU A 35 6.40 17.80 2.43
CA LEU A 35 5.59 16.82 3.16
C LEU A 35 6.29 16.48 4.47
N ASP A 36 5.53 16.51 5.57
CA ASP A 36 6.02 15.90 6.80
C ASP A 36 5.81 14.38 6.76
N ALA A 37 6.48 13.65 7.66
CA ALA A 37 6.45 12.19 7.69
C ALA A 37 5.06 11.60 8.01
N HIS A 38 4.19 12.33 8.71
CA HIS A 38 2.84 11.89 9.04
C HIS A 38 1.90 12.07 7.84
N GLU A 39 2.01 13.19 7.14
CA GLU A 39 1.25 13.45 5.93
C GLU A 39 1.67 12.51 4.80
N ALA A 40 2.97 12.26 4.63
CA ALA A 40 3.49 11.26 3.69
C ALA A 40 2.93 9.86 3.98
N LYS A 41 2.87 9.47 5.26
CA LYS A 41 2.25 8.20 5.69
C LYS A 41 0.77 8.15 5.31
N TRP A 42 -0.01 9.18 5.60
CA TRP A 42 -1.44 9.19 5.29
C TRP A 42 -1.70 9.13 3.79
N MET A 43 -0.98 9.92 3.00
CA MET A 43 -1.10 9.88 1.55
C MET A 43 -0.73 8.49 1.00
N PHE A 44 0.32 7.87 1.54
CA PHE A 44 0.68 6.51 1.18
C PHE A 44 -0.43 5.51 1.51
N GLU A 45 -0.93 5.51 2.75
CA GLU A 45 -1.99 4.61 3.20
C GLU A 45 -3.31 4.84 2.43
N TRP A 46 -3.57 6.04 1.92
CA TRP A 46 -4.76 6.33 1.11
C TRP A 46 -4.74 5.75 -0.29
N ALA A 47 -3.58 5.31 -0.80
CA ALA A 47 -3.46 4.81 -2.16
C ALA A 47 -4.26 3.52 -2.41
N ILE A 48 -4.76 2.87 -1.35
CA ILE A 48 -5.59 1.65 -1.42
C ILE A 48 -7.06 1.91 -1.74
N TYR A 49 -7.54 3.14 -1.55
CA TYR A 49 -8.95 3.52 -1.75
C TYR A 49 -9.36 3.96 -3.16
N PRO A 50 -8.53 4.70 -3.93
CA PRO A 50 -8.98 5.33 -5.17
C PRO A 50 -9.23 4.28 -6.24
N HIS A 51 -10.48 3.83 -6.37
CA HIS A 51 -10.99 2.79 -7.26
C HIS A 51 -10.37 2.78 -8.68
N LYS A 52 -11.00 3.44 -9.66
CA LYS A 52 -10.48 3.46 -11.04
C LYS A 52 -9.14 4.19 -11.20
N TYR A 53 -8.75 4.96 -10.18
CA TYR A 53 -7.54 5.79 -10.14
C TYR A 53 -6.38 5.15 -9.36
N THR A 54 -6.52 3.88 -8.96
CA THR A 54 -5.53 3.18 -8.15
C THR A 54 -4.14 3.26 -8.77
N PRO A 55 -3.95 3.00 -10.08
CA PRO A 55 -2.61 3.06 -10.68
C PRO A 55 -1.94 4.43 -10.53
N ASP A 56 -2.70 5.51 -10.69
CA ASP A 56 -2.18 6.88 -10.53
C ASP A 56 -1.88 7.20 -9.07
N ALA A 57 -2.75 6.78 -8.16
CA ALA A 57 -2.55 7.00 -6.73
C ALA A 57 -1.34 6.24 -6.21
N VAL A 58 -1.17 4.98 -6.59
CA VAL A 58 0.01 4.18 -6.24
C VAL A 58 1.27 4.82 -6.80
N ARG A 59 1.27 5.23 -8.08
CA ARG A 59 2.41 5.94 -8.69
C ARG A 59 2.82 7.19 -7.91
N LEU A 60 1.85 7.95 -7.40
CA LEU A 60 2.10 9.15 -6.59
C LEU A 60 2.52 8.82 -5.14
N ALA A 61 2.05 7.70 -4.59
CA ALA A 61 2.32 7.27 -3.23
C ALA A 61 3.68 6.59 -3.05
N LEU A 62 4.15 5.80 -4.03
CA LEU A 62 5.39 5.02 -3.89
C LEU A 62 6.61 5.88 -3.45
N PRO A 63 6.87 7.07 -4.03
CA PRO A 63 7.98 7.91 -3.58
C PRO A 63 7.83 8.42 -2.14
N LEU A 64 6.61 8.49 -1.62
CA LEU A 64 6.32 8.99 -0.28
C LEU A 64 6.72 8.00 0.82
N ALA A 65 6.83 6.71 0.49
CA ALA A 65 7.23 5.68 1.44
C ALA A 65 8.56 6.02 2.14
N ALA A 66 9.53 6.56 1.40
CA ALA A 66 10.85 6.92 1.91
C ALA A 66 10.85 8.06 2.96
N VAL A 67 9.79 8.86 2.99
CA VAL A 67 9.63 9.99 3.92
C VAL A 67 8.63 9.66 5.04
N ALA A 68 7.76 8.68 4.82
CA ALA A 68 6.69 8.32 5.72
C ALA A 68 7.18 7.66 7.03
N GLU A 69 6.53 8.00 8.14
CA GLU A 69 6.75 7.33 9.41
C GLU A 69 5.71 6.22 9.65
N PHE A 70 6.08 4.97 9.33
CA PHE A 70 5.18 3.82 9.46
C PHE A 70 5.07 3.23 10.88
N SER A 71 5.53 3.94 11.92
CA SER A 71 5.36 3.54 13.32
C SER A 71 3.87 3.26 13.61
N HIS A 72 3.57 2.07 14.18
CA HIS A 72 2.21 1.63 14.51
C HIS A 72 1.21 1.64 13.33
N SER A 73 1.70 1.49 12.10
CA SER A 73 0.82 1.37 10.95
C SER A 73 0.09 0.01 10.96
N ILE A 74 -1.21 0.04 10.68
CA ILE A 74 -2.04 -1.14 10.44
C ILE A 74 -2.21 -1.39 8.94
N PHE A 75 -1.25 -0.93 8.12
CA PHE A 75 -1.38 -0.91 6.67
C PHE A 75 -1.61 -2.29 6.05
N THR A 76 -0.98 -3.36 6.56
CA THR A 76 -1.22 -4.72 6.05
C THR A 76 -2.68 -5.16 6.25
N HIS A 77 -3.28 -4.79 7.38
CA HIS A 77 -4.69 -5.00 7.67
C HIS A 77 -5.58 -4.18 6.73
N GLU A 78 -5.33 -2.87 6.61
CA GLU A 78 -6.09 -1.97 5.72
C GLU A 78 -6.01 -2.42 4.26
N LEU A 79 -4.82 -2.85 3.81
CA LEU A 79 -4.59 -3.38 2.47
C LEU A 79 -5.37 -4.68 2.24
N ASN A 80 -5.44 -5.57 3.24
CA ASN A 80 -6.22 -6.81 3.19
C ASN A 80 -7.72 -6.60 3.09
N GLU A 81 -8.24 -5.61 3.80
CA GLU A 81 -9.67 -5.24 3.82
C GLU A 81 -10.08 -4.45 2.56
N SER A 82 -9.12 -3.83 1.89
CA SER A 82 -9.37 -3.07 0.66
C SER A 82 -9.63 -3.97 -0.56
N LYS A 83 -10.30 -3.41 -1.55
CA LYS A 83 -10.59 -4.08 -2.83
C LYS A 83 -9.44 -4.03 -3.85
N ILE A 84 -8.33 -3.36 -3.52
CA ILE A 84 -7.20 -3.20 -4.41
C ILE A 84 -6.57 -4.54 -4.80
N LEU A 85 -6.55 -5.53 -3.91
CA LEU A 85 -6.02 -6.86 -4.20
C LEU A 85 -6.83 -7.62 -5.26
N GLU A 86 -8.12 -7.34 -5.36
CA GLU A 86 -9.02 -7.96 -6.34
C GLU A 86 -8.91 -7.28 -7.71
N TRP A 87 -8.77 -5.96 -7.74
CA TRP A 87 -8.82 -5.18 -8.98
C TRP A 87 -7.45 -4.82 -9.56
N TYR A 88 -6.47 -4.58 -8.69
CA TYR A 88 -5.14 -4.04 -8.99
C TYR A 88 -4.05 -4.76 -8.18
N PRO A 89 -3.89 -6.09 -8.37
CA PRO A 89 -3.00 -6.89 -7.53
C PRO A 89 -1.52 -6.51 -7.67
N THR A 90 -1.10 -5.97 -8.83
CA THR A 90 0.26 -5.47 -9.03
C THR A 90 0.51 -4.22 -8.20
N GLU A 91 -0.41 -3.27 -8.21
CA GLU A 91 -0.35 -2.04 -7.44
C GLU A 91 -0.40 -2.32 -5.93
N ALA A 92 -1.25 -3.26 -5.51
CA ALA A 92 -1.29 -3.74 -4.13
C ALA A 92 0.05 -4.32 -3.68
N ALA A 93 0.68 -5.15 -4.52
CA ALA A 93 2.00 -5.72 -4.26
C ALA A 93 3.09 -4.64 -4.20
N GLN A 94 3.05 -3.64 -5.07
CA GLN A 94 3.99 -2.52 -5.06
C GLN A 94 3.90 -1.70 -3.77
N LEU A 95 2.68 -1.40 -3.30
CA LEU A 95 2.50 -0.72 -2.02
C LEU A 95 3.00 -1.56 -0.85
N LEU A 96 2.70 -2.87 -0.82
CA LEU A 96 3.23 -3.74 0.23
C LEU A 96 4.75 -3.76 0.23
N LEU A 97 5.39 -3.89 -0.94
CA LEU A 97 6.85 -3.88 -1.05
C LEU A 97 7.42 -2.56 -0.51
N ALA A 98 6.91 -1.42 -1.00
CA ALA A 98 7.39 -0.10 -0.59
C ALA A 98 7.26 0.13 0.93
N PHE A 99 6.19 -0.38 1.54
CA PHE A 99 5.99 -0.38 2.99
C PHE A 99 7.04 -1.24 3.71
N LEU A 100 7.27 -2.47 3.26
CA LEU A 100 8.21 -3.41 3.89
C LEU A 100 9.69 -2.99 3.71
N GLU A 101 10.03 -2.29 2.63
CA GLU A 101 11.35 -1.71 2.40
C GLU A 101 11.73 -0.72 3.51
N GLN A 102 10.76 0.05 4.01
CA GLN A 102 10.99 1.00 5.10
C GLN A 102 11.27 0.34 6.44
N SER A 103 11.18 -1.00 6.53
CA SER A 103 11.45 -1.75 7.75
C SER A 103 10.68 -1.19 8.95
N PRO A 104 9.33 -1.11 8.86
CA PRO A 104 8.51 -0.35 9.79
C PRO A 104 8.77 -0.78 11.24
N LYS A 105 8.98 0.20 12.13
CA LYS A 105 9.16 -0.07 13.55
C LYS A 105 7.92 -0.76 14.11
N TRP A 106 8.13 -1.81 14.90
CA TRP A 106 7.08 -2.63 15.51
C TRP A 106 6.24 -3.43 14.51
N PHE A 107 6.70 -3.56 13.28
CA PHE A 107 6.11 -4.50 12.34
C PHE A 107 6.48 -5.92 12.73
N HIS A 108 5.47 -6.77 12.79
CA HIS A 108 5.60 -8.20 13.03
C HIS A 108 4.80 -8.92 11.95
N VAL A 109 5.37 -9.96 11.36
CA VAL A 109 4.63 -10.79 10.40
C VAL A 109 3.53 -11.54 11.16
N ASP A 110 2.29 -11.17 10.87
CA ASP A 110 1.08 -11.60 11.55
C ASP A 110 0.13 -12.37 10.62
N GLY A 111 -1.11 -12.61 11.08
CA GLY A 111 -2.15 -13.25 10.28
C GLY A 111 -2.48 -12.48 9.00
N ASP A 112 -2.57 -11.14 9.11
CA ASP A 112 -2.86 -10.27 7.97
C ASP A 112 -1.76 -10.37 6.91
N SER A 113 -0.49 -10.29 7.32
CA SER A 113 0.66 -10.41 6.41
C SER A 113 0.67 -11.75 5.66
N LYS A 114 0.30 -12.85 6.33
CA LYS A 114 0.20 -14.19 5.75
C LYS A 114 -0.94 -14.30 4.73
N GLU A 115 -2.11 -13.78 5.10
CA GLU A 115 -3.27 -13.76 4.23
C GLU A 115 -3.01 -12.92 2.97
N LEU A 116 -2.41 -11.75 3.16
CA LEU A 116 -2.03 -10.84 2.09
C LEU A 116 -1.09 -11.53 1.09
N TRP A 117 -0.05 -12.20 1.59
CA TRP A 117 0.83 -13.01 0.76
C TRP A 117 0.07 -14.08 -0.04
N ALA A 118 -0.82 -14.83 0.63
CA ALA A 118 -1.59 -15.88 -0.02
C ALA A 118 -2.51 -15.33 -1.14
N LYS A 119 -3.09 -14.14 -0.93
CA LYS A 119 -3.87 -13.42 -1.95
C LYS A 119 -2.98 -13.00 -3.13
N LEU A 120 -1.81 -12.41 -2.88
CA LEU A 120 -0.89 -11.96 -3.93
C LEU A 120 -0.37 -13.10 -4.80
N VAL A 121 -0.04 -14.26 -4.20
CA VAL A 121 0.39 -15.46 -4.96
C VAL A 121 -0.70 -15.95 -5.91
N LYS A 122 -1.97 -15.85 -5.51
CA LYS A 122 -3.11 -16.24 -6.36
C LYS A 122 -3.43 -15.20 -7.44
N ALA A 123 -3.15 -13.93 -7.19
CA ALA A 123 -3.59 -12.81 -8.04
C ALA A 123 -2.69 -12.53 -9.26
N ASN A 124 -1.92 -13.53 -9.72
CA ASN A 124 -1.05 -13.46 -10.90
C ASN A 124 0.00 -12.32 -10.86
N VAL A 125 0.44 -11.89 -9.68
CA VAL A 125 1.55 -10.94 -9.52
C VAL A 125 2.85 -11.54 -10.07
N SER A 126 3.74 -10.70 -10.62
CA SER A 126 5.01 -11.16 -11.20
C SER A 126 5.85 -11.90 -10.14
N SER A 127 6.57 -12.94 -10.58
CA SER A 127 7.44 -13.72 -9.69
C SER A 127 8.52 -12.85 -9.06
N THR A 128 9.11 -11.92 -9.81
CA THR A 128 10.12 -10.97 -9.30
C THR A 128 9.59 -10.18 -8.10
N LEU A 129 8.40 -9.58 -8.22
CA LEU A 129 7.82 -8.78 -7.16
C LEU A 129 7.44 -9.63 -5.93
N LEU A 130 6.96 -10.84 -6.15
CA LEU A 130 6.69 -11.80 -5.06
C LEU A 130 7.97 -12.21 -4.33
N GLU A 131 9.06 -12.48 -5.04
CA GLU A 131 10.33 -12.85 -4.41
C GLU A 131 10.94 -11.70 -3.60
N GLU A 132 10.82 -10.46 -4.08
CA GLU A 132 11.24 -9.27 -3.31
C GLU A 132 10.43 -9.13 -2.01
N ILE A 133 9.10 -9.18 -2.09
CA ILE A 133 8.22 -9.12 -0.92
C ILE A 133 8.56 -10.24 0.08
N ARG A 134 8.75 -11.46 -0.42
CA ARG A 134 9.15 -12.62 0.39
C ARG A 134 10.45 -12.38 1.12
N GLY A 135 11.46 -11.85 0.43
CA GLY A 135 12.76 -11.52 1.03
C GLY A 135 12.62 -10.55 2.19
N HIS A 136 11.79 -9.52 2.03
CA HIS A 136 11.52 -8.55 3.10
C HIS A 136 10.74 -9.15 4.27
N LEU A 137 9.72 -9.97 4.01
CA LEU A 137 8.96 -10.65 5.07
C LEU A 137 9.86 -11.57 5.90
N ILE A 138 10.75 -12.35 5.26
CA ILE A 138 11.73 -13.21 5.96
C ILE A 138 12.67 -12.35 6.82
N ARG A 139 13.22 -11.27 6.25
CA ARG A 139 14.14 -10.37 6.95
C ARG A 139 13.51 -9.73 8.19
N LEU A 140 12.21 -9.46 8.15
CA LEU A 140 11.43 -8.89 9.25
C LEU A 140 10.91 -9.95 10.24
N GLY A 141 11.45 -11.19 10.18
CA GLY A 141 11.16 -12.26 11.13
C GLY A 141 9.97 -13.14 10.75
N GLY A 142 9.48 -13.04 9.52
CA GLY A 142 8.45 -13.95 9.00
C GLY A 142 8.97 -15.37 8.83
N ASN A 143 8.44 -16.32 9.60
CA ASN A 143 8.60 -17.73 9.27
C ASN A 143 7.70 -18.05 8.06
N MET A 144 8.33 -18.31 6.91
CA MET A 144 7.65 -18.64 5.65
C MET A 144 7.17 -20.10 5.57
N ASP A 145 7.39 -20.91 6.60
CA ASP A 145 6.83 -22.26 6.69
C ASP A 145 5.29 -22.18 6.62
N GLY A 146 4.71 -22.81 5.59
CA GLY A 146 3.27 -22.81 5.33
C GLY A 146 2.77 -21.68 4.41
N PHE A 147 3.64 -20.82 3.90
CA PHE A 147 3.26 -19.83 2.89
C PHE A 147 3.05 -20.50 1.51
N PRO A 148 1.94 -20.21 0.80
CA PRO A 148 1.74 -20.68 -0.57
C PRO A 148 2.92 -20.27 -1.45
N GLN A 149 3.53 -21.24 -2.13
CA GLN A 149 4.52 -20.97 -3.17
C GLN A 149 3.79 -20.78 -4.50
N LYS A 150 4.27 -19.85 -5.34
CA LYS A 150 3.81 -19.80 -6.73
C LYS A 150 4.29 -21.07 -7.42
N GLY A 151 3.36 -21.89 -7.90
CA GLY A 151 3.69 -23.07 -8.71
C GLY A 151 4.47 -22.63 -9.95
N GLY A 152 5.58 -23.32 -10.23
CA GLY A 152 6.41 -23.10 -11.42
C GLY A 152 5.69 -23.45 -12.72
#